data_AF-A0A5N5ECI1-F1
#
_entry.id   AF-A0A5N5ECI1-F1
#
_cell.length_a   1.000
_cell.length_b   1.000
_cell.length_c   1.000
_cell.angle_alpha   90.00
_cell.angle_beta   90.00
_cell.angle_gamma   90.00
#
_symmetry.space_group_name_H-M   'P 1'
#
loop_
_entity.id
_entity.type
_entity.pdbx_description
1 polymer ?
#
loop_
_entity_poly.entity_id
_entity_poly.type
_entity_poly.pdbx_seq_one_letter_code
_entity_poly.pdbx_strand_id
1 'polypeptide(L)'
;MGLIFCWFGVLKFFPGASAAEGFAIGAMTELTLGFIPAPVCLLLLAVLETGIGLALLTGFLLRWALAAFFLHMAGVFLSLLVLPDAAWHTAAVPTLEGQYVIKNIVLVAACLHIAADELTL
;
A
#
# COMPACT_ATOMS: atom_id res chain seq x y z
N MET A 1 -3.82 -11.75 6.03
CA MET A 1 -3.96 -10.40 5.41
C MET A 1 -3.73 -9.29 6.42
N GLY A 2 -4.59 -9.14 7.43
CA GLY A 2 -4.46 -8.05 8.40
C GLY A 2 -3.09 -7.96 9.10
N LEU A 3 -2.50 -9.09 9.50
CA LEU A 3 -1.17 -9.11 10.13
C LEU A 3 -0.07 -8.51 9.24
N ILE A 4 -0.09 -8.86 7.94
CA ILE A 4 0.90 -8.39 6.96
C ILE A 4 0.79 -6.87 6.82
N PHE A 5 -0.44 -6.37 6.64
CA PHE A 5 -0.72 -4.94 6.52
C PHE A 5 -0.36 -4.16 7.79
N CYS A 6 -0.71 -4.69 8.97
CA CYS A 6 -0.31 -4.14 10.25
C CYS A 6 1.20 -4.02 10.38
N TRP A 7 1.92 -5.11 10.10
CA TRP A 7 3.36 -5.18 10.28
C TRP A 7 4.07 -4.15 9.40
N PHE A 8 3.75 -4.11 8.11
CA PHE A 8 4.37 -3.16 7.18
C PHE A 8 3.96 -1.71 7.44
N GLY A 9 2.73 -1.46 7.91
CA GLY A 9 2.30 -0.14 8.36
C GLY A 9 3.07 0.31 9.59
N VAL A 10 3.27 -0.56 10.59
CA VAL A 10 3.97 -0.22 11.83
C VAL A 10 5.44 0.14 11.55
N LEU A 11 6.09 -0.56 10.63
CA LEU A 11 7.47 -0.25 10.25
C LEU A 11 7.64 1.19 9.72
N LYS A 12 6.60 1.78 9.12
CA LYS A 12 6.66 3.14 8.56
C LYS A 12 6.63 4.25 9.61
N PHE A 13 6.34 3.95 10.88
CA PHE A 13 6.52 4.92 11.97
C PHE A 13 7.99 5.13 12.34
N PHE A 14 8.88 4.23 11.92
CA PHE A 14 10.30 4.26 12.26
C PHE A 14 11.13 4.61 11.03
N PRO A 15 11.75 5.82 10.98
CA PRO A 15 12.55 6.24 9.82
C PRO A 15 13.65 5.23 9.47
N GLY A 16 13.75 4.86 8.19
CA GLY A 16 14.74 3.92 7.68
C GLY A 16 14.45 2.45 7.95
N ALA A 17 13.35 2.11 8.63
CA ALA A 17 13.00 0.71 8.91
C ALA A 17 12.27 0.02 7.73
N SER A 18 11.71 0.79 6.79
CA SER A 18 11.00 0.26 5.63
C SER A 18 11.86 0.29 4.37
N ALA A 19 12.10 -0.88 3.78
CA ALA A 19 12.81 -0.98 2.50
C ALA A 19 12.12 -0.22 1.35
N ALA A 20 10.80 -0.02 1.46
CA ALA A 20 9.99 0.66 0.45
C ALA A 20 9.82 2.17 0.71
N GLU A 21 10.47 2.73 1.74
CA GLU A 21 10.26 4.12 2.18
C GLU A 21 10.50 5.13 1.05
N GLY A 22 11.66 5.05 0.39
CA GLY A 22 12.02 5.97 -0.70
C GLY A 22 11.05 5.89 -1.89
N PHE A 23 10.66 4.68 -2.26
CA PHE A 23 9.71 4.46 -3.36
C PHE A 23 8.31 4.98 -3.01
N ALA A 24 7.84 4.76 -1.77
CA ALA A 24 6.56 5.26 -1.30
C ALA A 24 6.53 6.80 -1.21
N ILE A 25 7.61 7.43 -0.72
CA ILE A 25 7.73 8.89 -0.72
C ILE A 25 7.70 9.44 -2.13
N GLY A 26 8.46 8.85 -3.06
CA GLY A 26 8.48 9.28 -4.45
C GLY A 26 7.08 9.24 -5.06
N ALA A 27 6.38 8.12 -4.87
CA ALA A 27 5.04 7.93 -5.41
C ALA A 27 4.06 8.96 -4.82
N MET A 28 4.09 9.15 -3.49
CA MET A 28 3.24 10.14 -2.83
C MET A 28 3.56 11.57 -3.26
N THR A 29 4.83 11.90 -3.44
CA THR A 29 5.26 13.23 -3.91
C THR A 29 4.63 13.52 -5.28
N GLU A 30 4.75 12.59 -6.22
CA GLU A 30 4.17 12.77 -7.56
C GLU A 30 2.64 12.78 -7.54
N LEU A 31 2.00 11.86 -6.80
CA LEU A 31 0.55 11.80 -6.68
C LEU A 31 -0.06 13.02 -5.98
N THR A 32 0.70 13.67 -5.11
CA THR A 32 0.28 14.88 -4.40
C THR A 32 0.84 16.15 -5.03
N LEU A 33 1.49 16.07 -6.20
CA LEU A 33 2.13 17.19 -6.89
C LEU A 33 3.12 17.98 -5.99
N GLY A 34 3.73 17.30 -5.02
CA GLY A 34 4.66 17.88 -4.05
C GLY A 34 4.02 18.73 -2.96
N PHE A 35 2.69 18.79 -2.85
CA PHE A 35 2.02 19.60 -1.82
C PHE A 35 2.16 19.03 -0.40
N ILE A 36 2.35 17.72 -0.27
CA ILE A 36 2.45 17.06 1.04
C ILE A 36 3.92 16.72 1.34
N PRO A 37 4.48 17.18 2.48
CA PRO A 37 5.84 16.85 2.86
C PRO A 37 6.05 15.34 3.09
N ALA A 38 7.21 14.82 2.69
CA ALA A 38 7.55 13.40 2.81
C ALA A 38 7.32 12.78 4.21
N PRO A 39 7.68 13.43 5.34
CA PRO A 39 7.41 12.87 6.67
C PRO A 39 5.91 12.72 6.97
N VAL A 40 5.10 13.63 6.44
CA VAL A 40 3.64 13.59 6.57
C VAL A 40 3.07 12.47 5.70
N CYS A 41 3.56 12.31 4.46
CA CYS A 41 3.18 11.19 3.59
C CYS A 41 3.44 9.83 4.26
N LEU A 42 4.64 9.65 4.84
CA LEU A 42 4.98 8.41 5.55
C LEU A 42 4.07 8.17 6.76
N LEU A 43 3.82 9.20 7.57
CA LEU A 43 2.93 9.09 8.72
C LEU A 43 1.50 8.71 8.29
N LEU A 44 0.98 9.34 7.23
CA LEU A 44 -0.34 9.03 6.68
C LEU A 44 -0.42 7.59 6.18
N LEU A 45 0.61 7.11 5.47
CA LEU A 45 0.69 5.72 5.01
C LEU A 45 0.79 4.74 6.19
N ALA A 46 1.60 5.06 7.20
CA ALA A 46 1.75 4.24 8.40
C ALA A 46 0.40 4.08 9.13
N VAL A 47 -0.29 5.18 9.39
CA VAL A 47 -1.61 5.18 10.04
C VAL A 47 -2.63 4.42 9.21
N LEU A 48 -2.68 4.66 7.90
CA LEU A 48 -3.63 4.02 7.00
C LEU A 48 -3.41 2.50 6.95
N GLU A 49 -2.18 2.04 6.74
CA GLU A 49 -1.87 0.63 6.61
C GLU A 49 -2.02 -0.13 7.93
N THR A 50 -1.58 0.46 9.04
CA THR A 50 -1.82 -0.13 10.36
C THR A 50 -3.31 -0.18 10.68
N GLY A 51 -4.06 0.87 10.37
CA GLY A 51 -5.52 0.91 10.58
C GLY A 51 -6.26 -0.16 9.76
N ILE A 52 -5.95 -0.27 8.47
CA ILE A 52 -6.49 -1.33 7.58
C ILE A 52 -6.12 -2.71 8.13
N GLY A 53 -4.87 -2.91 8.53
CA GLY A 53 -4.41 -4.16 9.09
C GLY A 53 -5.17 -4.57 10.35
N LEU A 54 -5.38 -3.63 11.28
CA LEU A 54 -6.09 -3.89 12.54
C LEU A 54 -7.57 -4.20 12.29
N ALA A 55 -8.21 -3.47 11.38
CA ALA A 55 -9.59 -3.74 10.99
C ALA A 55 -9.74 -5.11 10.30
N LEU A 56 -8.82 -5.48 9.41
CA LEU A 56 -8.78 -6.81 8.80
C LEU A 56 -8.49 -7.94 9.82
N LEU A 57 -7.75 -7.66 10.90
CA LEU A 57 -7.47 -8.64 11.96
C LEU A 57 -8.66 -8.84 12.90
N THR A 58 -9.35 -7.76 13.24
CA THR A 58 -10.43 -7.76 14.25
C THR A 58 -11.81 -7.96 13.64
N GLY A 59 -11.97 -7.75 12.33
CA GLY A 59 -13.28 -7.69 11.66
C GLY A 59 -14.05 -6.40 11.97
N PHE A 60 -13.50 -5.48 12.76
CA PHE A 60 -14.16 -4.23 13.10
C PHE A 60 -14.16 -3.27 11.91
N LEU A 61 -15.34 -2.78 11.52
CA LEU A 61 -15.54 -1.91 10.34
C LEU A 61 -14.96 -2.53 9.04
N LEU A 62 -15.05 -3.86 8.90
CA LEU A 62 -14.39 -4.61 7.82
C LEU A 62 -14.69 -4.07 6.42
N ARG A 63 -15.96 -3.71 6.13
CA ARG A 63 -16.36 -3.15 4.83
C ARG A 63 -15.63 -1.85 4.49
N TRP A 64 -15.46 -0.97 5.47
CA TRP A 64 -14.72 0.29 5.29
C TRP A 64 -13.22 0.04 5.15
N ALA A 65 -12.67 -0.91 5.90
CA ALA A 65 -11.28 -1.30 5.80
C ALA A 65 -10.94 -1.91 4.43
N LEU A 66 -11.84 -2.74 3.87
CA LEU A 66 -11.72 -3.29 2.53
C LEU A 66 -11.78 -2.18 1.46
N ALA A 67 -12.72 -1.23 1.59
CA ALA A 67 -12.79 -0.08 0.68
C ALA A 67 -11.49 0.75 0.72
N ALA A 68 -10.98 1.05 1.92
CA ALA A 68 -9.72 1.75 2.11
C ALA A 68 -8.53 0.95 1.55
N PHE A 69 -8.51 -0.37 1.76
CA PHE A 69 -7.50 -1.27 1.20
C PHE A 69 -7.47 -1.21 -0.33
N PHE A 70 -8.61 -1.31 -1.01
CA PHE A 70 -8.65 -1.28 -2.48
C PHE A 70 -8.26 0.09 -3.03
N LEU A 71 -8.69 1.18 -2.39
CA LEU A 71 -8.27 2.53 -2.76
C LEU A 71 -6.76 2.70 -2.61
N HIS A 72 -6.20 2.26 -1.49
CA HIS A 72 -4.77 2.29 -1.25
C HIS A 72 -4.00 1.43 -2.25
N MET A 73 -4.46 0.21 -2.53
CA MET A 73 -3.84 -0.67 -3.54
C MET A 73 -3.87 -0.04 -4.94
N ALA A 74 -4.94 0.66 -5.32
CA ALA A 74 -4.98 1.39 -6.59
C ALA A 74 -3.87 2.44 -6.66
N GLY A 75 -3.64 3.21 -5.58
CA GLY A 75 -2.51 4.14 -5.49
C GLY A 75 -1.15 3.45 -5.57
N VAL A 76 -1.00 2.30 -4.89
CA VAL A 76 0.23 1.50 -4.94
C VAL A 76 0.50 1.00 -6.37
N PHE A 77 -0.49 0.52 -7.11
CA PHE A 77 -0.28 0.13 -8.51
C PHE A 77 -0.04 1.33 -9.44
N LEU A 78 -0.68 2.47 -9.19
CA LEU A 78 -0.46 3.69 -9.96
C LEU A 78 0.99 4.17 -9.87
N SER A 79 1.70 3.90 -8.77
CA SER A 79 3.13 4.21 -8.63
C SER A 79 4.01 3.59 -9.74
N LEU A 80 3.61 2.45 -10.33
CA LEU A 80 4.34 1.83 -11.44
C LEU A 80 4.36 2.70 -12.70
N LEU A 81 3.34 3.54 -12.88
CA LEU A 81 3.19 4.43 -14.02
C LEU A 81 3.79 5.80 -13.75
N VAL A 82 3.69 6.25 -12.49
CA VAL A 82 4.12 7.58 -12.06
C VAL A 82 5.62 7.64 -11.78
N LEU A 83 6.23 6.52 -11.36
CA LEU A 83 7.67 6.39 -11.15
C LEU A 83 8.29 5.34 -12.09
N PRO A 84 8.26 5.55 -13.43
CA PRO A 84 8.71 4.53 -14.37
C PRO A 84 10.18 4.17 -14.19
N ASP A 85 11.05 5.15 -13.93
CA ASP A 85 12.49 4.95 -13.78
C ASP A 85 12.86 4.17 -12.52
N ALA A 86 12.05 4.27 -11.46
CA ALA A 86 12.25 3.52 -10.22
C ALA A 86 11.57 2.14 -10.26
N ALA A 87 10.51 1.98 -11.05
CA ALA A 87 9.75 0.74 -11.13
C ALA A 87 10.26 -0.24 -12.19
N TRP A 88 10.98 0.25 -13.22
CA TRP A 88 11.35 -0.55 -14.39
C TRP A 88 12.81 -0.33 -14.83
N HIS A 89 13.54 -1.42 -15.08
CA HIS A 89 14.83 -1.37 -15.79
C HIS A 89 14.64 -1.16 -17.29
N THR A 90 13.61 -1.80 -17.85
CA THR A 90 13.11 -1.59 -19.22
C THR A 90 11.58 -1.77 -19.18
N ALA A 91 10.87 -1.39 -20.24
CA ALA A 91 9.41 -1.42 -20.28
C ALA A 91 8.74 -2.76 -19.89
N ALA A 92 9.47 -3.88 -19.90
CA ALA A 92 8.96 -5.20 -19.49
C ALA A 92 9.73 -5.84 -18.31
N VAL A 93 10.79 -5.20 -17.79
CA VAL A 93 11.63 -5.76 -16.72
C VAL A 93 11.53 -4.88 -15.47
N PRO A 94 10.76 -5.31 -14.43
CA PRO A 94 10.61 -4.53 -13.21
C PRO A 94 11.87 -4.56 -12.34
N THR A 95 12.12 -3.46 -11.64
CA THR A 95 13.09 -3.38 -10.54
C THR A 95 12.62 -4.20 -9.33
N LEU A 96 13.41 -4.24 -8.25
CA LEU A 96 13.01 -4.94 -7.03
C LEU A 96 11.74 -4.32 -6.41
N GLU A 97 11.66 -2.99 -6.41
CA GLU A 97 10.52 -2.19 -5.97
C GLU A 97 9.30 -2.47 -6.85
N GLY A 98 9.46 -2.43 -8.17
CA GLY A 98 8.40 -2.77 -9.12
C GLY A 98 7.88 -4.19 -8.91
N GLN A 99 8.76 -5.17 -8.65
CA GLN A 99 8.37 -6.54 -8.34
C GLN A 99 7.55 -6.64 -7.05
N TYR A 100 7.92 -5.89 -6.00
CA TYR A 100 7.14 -5.87 -4.76
C TYR A 100 5.75 -5.29 -4.98
N VAL A 101 5.63 -4.22 -5.77
CA VAL A 101 4.34 -3.64 -6.14
C VAL A 101 3.49 -4.65 -6.93
N ILE A 102 4.04 -5.28 -7.96
CA ILE A 102 3.33 -6.27 -8.79
C ILE A 102 2.85 -7.46 -7.93
N LYS A 103 3.69 -7.95 -7.01
CA LYS A 103 3.35 -9.06 -6.12
C LYS A 103 2.17 -8.76 -5.18
N ASN A 104 1.82 -7.48 -4.95
CA ASN A 104 0.62 -7.14 -4.19
C ASN A 104 -0.69 -7.63 -4.85
N ILE A 105 -0.66 -8.12 -6.09
CA ILE A 105 -1.82 -8.78 -6.70
C ILE A 105 -2.32 -9.98 -5.86
N VAL A 106 -1.41 -10.66 -5.15
CA VAL A 106 -1.77 -11.74 -4.23
C VAL A 106 -2.57 -11.19 -3.04
N LEU A 107 -2.20 -10.01 -2.54
CA LEU A 107 -2.93 -9.34 -1.46
C LEU A 107 -4.32 -8.91 -1.93
N VAL A 108 -4.40 -8.35 -3.15
CA VAL A 108 -5.68 -7.97 -3.77
C VAL A 108 -6.59 -9.18 -3.92
N ALA A 109 -6.08 -10.30 -4.44
CA ALA A 109 -6.86 -11.53 -4.59
C ALA A 109 -7.41 -12.04 -3.25
N ALA A 110 -6.57 -12.06 -2.20
CA ALA A 110 -6.98 -12.49 -0.88
C ALA A 110 -8.04 -11.56 -0.26
N CYS A 111 -7.87 -10.23 -0.36
CA CYS A 111 -8.87 -9.28 0.13
C CYS A 111 -10.16 -9.26 -0.71
N LEU A 112 -10.08 -9.60 -2.00
CA LEU A 112 -11.27 -9.75 -2.85
C LEU A 112 -12.12 -10.95 -2.39
N HIS A 113 -11.48 -12.05 -2.01
CA HIS A 113 -12.19 -13.19 -1.42
C HIS A 113 -12.86 -12.81 -0.10
N ILE A 114 -12.14 -12.14 0.81
CA ILE A 114 -12.70 -11.66 2.08
C ILE A 114 -13.88 -10.70 1.84
N ALA A 115 -13.77 -9.82 0.84
CA ALA A 115 -14.84 -8.88 0.49
C ALA A 115 -16.07 -9.59 -0.08
N ALA A 116 -15.87 -10.62 -0.90
CA ALA A 116 -16.96 -11.42 -1.45
C ALA A 116 -17.76 -12.10 -0.32
N ASP A 117 -17.06 -12.72 0.64
CA ASP A 117 -17.71 -13.39 1.78
C ASP A 117 -18.49 -12.37 2.63
N GLU A 118 -17.88 -11.24 2.99
CA GLU A 118 -18.50 -10.19 3.81
C GLU A 118 -19.73 -9.54 3.14
N LEU A 119 -19.75 -9.41 1.81
CA LEU A 119 -20.89 -8.84 1.06
C LEU A 119 -22.05 -9.82 0.88
N THR A 120 -21.83 -11.10 1.16
CA THR A 120 -22.86 -12.15 1.09
C THR A 120 -23.56 -12.44 2.42
N LEU A 121 -23.07 -11.86 3.52
CA LEU A 121 -23.69 -11.87 4.85
C LEU A 121 -24.75 -10.76 4.98
#